data_AF-A0A7Y5S8M0-F1
#
_entry.id   AF-A0A7Y5S8M0-F1
#
_cell.length_a   1.000
_cell.length_b   1.000
_cell.length_c   1.000
_cell.angle_alpha   90.00
_cell.angle_beta   90.00
_cell.angle_gamma   90.00
#
_symmetry.space_group_name_H-M   'P 1'
#
loop_
_entity.id
_entity.type
_entity.pdbx_description
1 polymer ?
#
loop_
_entity_poly.entity_id
_entity_poly.type
_entity_poly.pdbx_seq_one_letter_code
_entity_poly.pdbx_strand_id
1 'polypeptide(L)'
;MVRVAIPGATAFCLDRTEVTSGDYQRCVDSRGCPAAGASIVADLPTEEIDRQRIYCTGARQDRAAHPINCVDRAMAQAYCSWRRARLPTEAEWELAARGNTGRRFPWGNWAPAANMVNACGPECALRPRRGRRLPRPGGDAFPSTMPAGALLAGASECGALDLAGNVAEWVATDGPGAIARGGGWTDDAVDGLQSTSRRALEVSARLPDLGFRCVADVVSE
;
A
#
# COMPACT_ATOMS: atom_id res chain seq x y z
N MET A 1 11.95 6.30 -7.90
CA MET A 1 10.72 7.12 -8.00
C MET A 1 10.34 7.28 -9.46
N VAL A 2 9.06 7.54 -9.73
CA VAL A 2 8.49 7.92 -11.03
C VAL A 2 8.00 9.35 -10.96
N ARG A 3 8.21 10.12 -12.04
CA ARG A 3 7.75 11.51 -12.11
C ARG A 3 6.27 11.55 -12.45
N VAL A 4 5.47 12.21 -11.62
CA VAL A 4 4.06 12.50 -11.87
C VAL A 4 3.97 13.97 -12.29
N ALA A 5 3.59 14.20 -13.54
CA ALA A 5 3.45 15.53 -14.10
C ALA A 5 2.21 15.57 -14.98
N ILE A 6 1.22 16.36 -14.57
CA ILE A 6 -0.05 16.53 -15.27
C ILE A 6 -0.28 18.03 -15.49
N PRO A 7 -0.81 18.46 -16.65
CA PRO A 7 -1.09 19.87 -16.89
C PRO A 7 -1.93 20.51 -15.77
N GLY A 8 -1.45 21.62 -15.22
CA GLY A 8 -2.15 22.36 -14.15
C GLY A 8 -1.92 21.86 -12.72
N ALA A 9 -1.11 20.81 -12.50
CA ALA A 9 -0.72 20.33 -11.18
C ALA A 9 0.80 20.47 -10.96
N THR A 10 1.21 20.69 -9.71
CA THR A 10 2.63 20.69 -9.33
C THR A 10 3.20 19.28 -9.53
N ALA A 11 4.35 19.19 -10.20
CA ALA A 11 5.02 17.93 -10.44
C ALA A 11 5.72 17.41 -9.18
N PHE A 12 5.70 16.10 -8.98
CA PHE A 12 6.36 15.42 -7.88
C PHE A 12 6.92 14.05 -8.32
N CYS A 13 7.75 13.45 -7.48
CA CYS A 13 8.35 12.14 -7.69
C CYS A 13 7.79 11.14 -6.67
N LEU A 14 6.96 10.20 -7.11
CA LEU A 14 6.39 9.16 -6.27
C LEU A 14 7.26 7.91 -6.28
N ASP A 15 7.38 7.19 -5.17
CA ASP A 15 7.99 5.87 -5.21
C ASP A 15 7.26 4.92 -6.17
N ARG A 16 8.06 4.17 -6.94
CA ARG A 16 7.52 3.30 -7.99
C ARG A 16 6.70 2.16 -7.40
N THR A 17 7.09 1.67 -6.23
CA THR A 17 6.42 0.63 -5.46
C THR A 17 6.23 1.12 -4.03
N GLU A 18 5.58 0.33 -3.20
CA GLU A 18 5.60 0.51 -1.75
C GLU A 18 7.03 0.39 -1.20
N VAL A 19 7.24 0.95 -0.01
CA VAL A 19 8.49 0.75 0.73
C VAL A 19 8.59 -0.72 1.13
N THR A 20 9.71 -1.36 0.81
CA THR A 20 9.91 -2.77 1.18
C THR A 20 10.37 -2.92 2.63
N SER A 21 10.15 -4.10 3.21
CA SER A 21 10.60 -4.42 4.58
C SER A 21 12.12 -4.35 4.71
N GLY A 22 12.85 -4.77 3.68
CA GLY A 22 14.31 -4.66 3.62
C GLY A 22 14.77 -3.21 3.56
N ASP A 23 14.05 -2.33 2.87
CA ASP A 23 14.36 -0.90 2.84
C ASP A 23 14.08 -0.24 4.20
N TYR A 24 12.94 -0.55 4.80
CA TYR A 24 12.59 -0.08 6.14
C TYR A 24 13.61 -0.52 7.19
N GLN A 25 14.08 -1.77 7.12
CA GLN A 25 15.08 -2.31 8.02
C GLN A 25 16.39 -1.50 7.98
N ARG A 26 16.82 -0.98 6.82
CA ARG A 26 17.99 -0.09 6.74
C ARG A 26 17.80 1.21 7.53
N CYS A 27 16.57 1.75 7.55
CA CYS A 27 16.26 2.89 8.40
C CYS A 27 16.36 2.54 9.89
N VAL A 28 15.86 1.37 10.29
CA VAL A 28 15.94 0.86 11.67
C VAL A 28 17.40 0.65 12.09
N ASP A 29 18.21 0.01 11.25
CA ASP A 29 19.62 -0.27 11.53
C ASP A 29 20.44 1.03 11.70
N SER A 30 20.08 2.08 10.95
CA SER A 30 20.67 3.41 11.10
C SER A 30 20.10 4.24 12.26
N ARG A 31 19.18 3.67 13.06
CA ARG A 31 18.43 4.32 14.15
C ARG A 31 17.57 5.51 13.71
N GLY A 32 17.23 5.57 12.41
CA GLY A 32 16.35 6.60 11.86
C GLY A 32 14.86 6.28 12.01
N CYS A 33 14.52 5.01 12.21
CA CYS A 33 13.14 4.54 12.34
C CYS A 33 12.94 3.64 13.56
N PRO A 34 11.75 3.64 14.19
CA PRO A 34 11.36 2.61 15.15
C PRO A 34 11.33 1.23 14.48
N ALA A 35 11.63 0.16 15.22
CA ALA A 35 11.52 -1.19 14.71
C ALA A 35 10.06 -1.55 14.36
N ALA A 36 9.84 -2.09 13.16
CA ALA A 36 8.56 -2.63 12.74
C ALA A 36 8.51 -4.13 13.09
N GLY A 37 7.88 -4.45 14.22
CA GLY A 37 7.70 -5.84 14.68
C GLY A 37 6.40 -6.48 14.18
N ALA A 38 5.90 -7.46 14.92
CA ALA A 38 4.61 -8.11 14.66
C ALA A 38 3.43 -7.43 15.40
N SER A 39 3.54 -6.13 15.67
CA SER A 39 2.53 -5.40 16.46
C SER A 39 1.38 -4.95 15.57
N ILE A 40 0.23 -5.59 15.73
CA ILE A 40 -1.05 -5.17 15.13
C ILE A 40 -1.79 -4.27 16.13
N VAL A 41 -2.35 -3.18 15.63
CA VAL A 41 -3.20 -2.25 16.39
C VAL A 41 -4.48 -2.08 15.56
N ALA A 42 -5.55 -2.71 16.03
CA ALA A 42 -6.84 -2.78 15.37
C ALA A 42 -7.93 -2.92 16.43
N ASP A 43 -9.15 -2.52 16.10
CA ASP A 43 -10.34 -2.81 16.90
C ASP A 43 -10.78 -4.27 16.65
N LEU A 44 -9.98 -5.23 17.15
CA LEU A 44 -10.17 -6.67 16.99
C LEU A 44 -9.86 -7.42 18.30
N PRO A 45 -10.48 -8.58 18.54
CA PRO A 45 -10.12 -9.45 19.67
C PRO A 45 -8.64 -9.86 19.64
N THR A 46 -8.02 -9.98 20.82
CA THR A 46 -6.60 -10.36 20.95
C THR A 46 -6.24 -11.66 20.23
N GLU A 47 -7.09 -12.67 20.30
CA GLU A 47 -6.87 -13.95 19.62
C GLU A 47 -6.80 -13.76 18.09
N GLU A 48 -7.60 -12.84 17.55
CA GLU A 48 -7.54 -12.50 16.14
C GLU A 48 -6.24 -11.77 15.81
N ILE A 49 -5.86 -10.76 16.60
CA ILE A 49 -4.56 -10.07 16.46
C ILE A 49 -3.40 -11.09 16.46
N ASP A 50 -3.39 -12.03 17.40
CA ASP A 50 -2.35 -13.05 17.51
C ASP A 50 -2.29 -13.96 16.28
N ARG A 51 -3.43 -14.37 15.72
CA ARG A 51 -3.49 -15.15 14.49
C ARG A 51 -3.00 -14.38 13.27
N GLN A 52 -3.17 -13.06 13.26
CA GLN A 52 -2.83 -12.22 12.10
C GLN A 52 -1.38 -11.71 12.12
N ARG A 53 -0.73 -11.67 13.29
CA ARG A 53 0.63 -11.09 13.44
C ARG A 53 1.69 -11.76 12.55
N ILE A 54 1.45 -13.01 12.13
CA ILE A 54 2.33 -13.78 11.22
C ILE A 54 2.44 -13.15 9.82
N TYR A 55 1.49 -12.29 9.45
CA TYR A 55 1.48 -11.56 8.19
C TYR A 55 2.22 -10.23 8.24
N CYS A 56 2.70 -9.81 9.43
CA CYS A 56 3.57 -8.65 9.54
C CYS A 56 4.96 -8.95 8.96
N THR A 57 5.46 -8.08 8.10
CA THR A 57 6.66 -8.29 7.29
C THR A 57 7.93 -7.76 7.94
N GLY A 58 7.84 -6.74 8.79
CA GLY A 58 9.01 -6.12 9.43
C GLY A 58 9.82 -7.06 10.34
N ALA A 59 9.18 -8.08 10.93
CA ALA A 59 9.86 -9.09 11.74
C ALA A 59 10.44 -10.26 10.93
N ARG A 60 10.38 -10.22 9.58
CA ARG A 60 10.61 -11.37 8.71
C ARG A 60 11.67 -11.14 7.64
N GLN A 61 12.80 -11.82 7.78
CA GLN A 61 13.89 -11.77 6.80
C GLN A 61 13.52 -12.36 5.44
N ASP A 62 12.68 -13.40 5.42
CA ASP A 62 12.20 -14.05 4.19
C ASP A 62 11.17 -13.19 3.41
N ARG A 63 10.83 -12.01 3.94
CA ARG A 63 9.91 -11.04 3.33
C ARG A 63 10.57 -9.70 3.06
N ALA A 64 11.89 -9.64 2.95
CA ALA A 64 12.63 -8.40 2.70
C ALA A 64 12.15 -7.63 1.44
N ALA A 65 11.72 -8.33 0.39
CA ALA A 65 11.20 -7.73 -0.85
C ALA A 65 9.70 -7.40 -0.80
N HIS A 66 8.97 -7.78 0.26
CA HIS A 66 7.55 -7.47 0.43
C HIS A 66 7.38 -6.07 1.00
N PRO A 67 6.23 -5.41 0.76
CA PRO A 67 5.93 -4.13 1.39
C PRO A 67 6.06 -4.24 2.91
N ILE A 68 6.63 -3.21 3.52
CA ILE A 68 6.56 -3.07 4.96
C ILE A 68 5.09 -2.84 5.35
N ASN A 69 4.60 -3.59 6.33
CA ASN A 69 3.25 -3.45 6.88
C ASN A 69 3.28 -3.47 8.41
N CYS A 70 2.10 -3.44 9.05
CA CYS A 70 1.98 -3.35 10.51
C CYS A 70 2.76 -2.15 11.10
N VAL A 71 2.79 -1.05 10.35
CA VAL A 71 3.37 0.23 10.75
C VAL A 71 2.28 1.28 10.80
N ASP A 72 2.36 2.17 11.79
CA ASP A 72 1.41 3.29 11.87
C ASP A 72 1.86 4.46 10.99
N ARG A 73 1.00 5.48 10.89
CA ARG A 73 1.27 6.66 10.06
C ARG A 73 2.52 7.43 10.52
N ALA A 74 2.82 7.46 11.82
CA ALA A 74 3.99 8.15 12.35
C ALA A 74 5.28 7.43 11.98
N MET A 75 5.30 6.10 12.04
CA MET A 75 6.41 5.26 11.58
C MET A 75 6.66 5.42 10.07
N ALA A 76 5.59 5.47 9.27
CA ALA A 76 5.66 5.73 7.84
C ALA A 76 6.24 7.12 7.53
N GLN A 77 5.77 8.16 8.22
CA GLN A 77 6.29 9.53 8.10
C GLN A 77 7.77 9.63 8.53
N ALA A 78 8.16 8.92 9.59
CA ALA A 78 9.55 8.88 10.05
C ALA A 78 10.49 8.31 8.97
N TYR A 79 10.08 7.21 8.33
CA TYR A 79 10.85 6.62 7.23
C TYR A 79 10.98 7.55 6.04
N CYS A 80 9.87 8.15 5.59
CA CYS A 80 9.95 9.09 4.46
C CYS A 80 10.85 10.28 4.79
N SER A 81 10.72 10.85 6.00
CA SER A 81 11.58 11.94 6.47
C SER A 81 13.06 11.55 6.50
N TRP A 82 13.38 10.35 6.99
CA TRP A 82 14.76 9.84 7.06
C TRP A 82 15.45 9.79 5.69
N ARG A 83 14.71 9.43 4.63
CA ARG A 83 15.20 9.43 3.24
C ARG A 83 15.00 10.77 2.50
N ARG A 84 14.76 11.86 3.24
CA ARG A 84 14.49 13.22 2.70
C ARG A 84 13.31 13.28 1.73
N ALA A 85 12.26 12.54 2.06
CA ALA A 85 10.98 12.49 1.36
C ALA A 85 9.84 12.77 2.37
N ARG A 86 8.58 12.66 1.93
CA ARG A 86 7.40 12.74 2.79
C ARG A 86 6.35 11.69 2.38
N LEU A 87 5.33 11.50 3.19
CA LEU A 87 4.14 10.79 2.71
C LEU A 87 3.46 11.60 1.59
N PRO A 88 2.89 10.93 0.58
CA PRO A 88 2.04 11.60 -0.40
C PRO A 88 0.79 12.13 0.29
N THR A 89 0.30 13.29 -0.16
CA THR A 89 -1.07 13.71 0.17
C THR A 89 -2.08 12.74 -0.48
N GLU A 90 -3.32 12.70 0.02
CA GLU A 90 -4.38 11.91 -0.61
C GLU A 90 -4.55 12.27 -2.10
N ALA A 91 -4.46 13.57 -2.42
CA ALA A 91 -4.57 14.08 -3.78
C ALA A 91 -3.42 13.65 -4.69
N GLU A 92 -2.17 13.69 -4.23
CA GLU A 92 -1.02 13.22 -5.02
C GLU A 92 -1.08 11.73 -5.28
N TRP A 93 -1.46 10.95 -4.26
CA TRP A 93 -1.64 9.51 -4.39
C TRP A 93 -2.72 9.19 -5.43
N GLU A 94 -3.90 9.84 -5.32
CA GLU A 94 -4.98 9.65 -6.28
C GLU A 94 -4.57 10.08 -7.67
N LEU A 95 -3.86 11.21 -7.82
CA LEU A 95 -3.39 11.68 -9.12
C LEU A 95 -2.46 10.66 -9.80
N ALA A 96 -1.57 10.02 -9.05
CA ALA A 96 -0.68 8.98 -9.57
C ALA A 96 -1.42 7.70 -9.98
N ALA A 97 -2.51 7.34 -9.28
CA ALA A 97 -3.35 6.18 -9.59
C ALA A 97 -4.37 6.46 -10.71
N ARG A 98 -4.95 7.65 -10.74
CA ARG A 98 -6.06 8.03 -11.63
C ARG A 98 -5.58 8.60 -12.96
N GLY A 99 -4.38 9.19 -12.98
CA GLY A 99 -3.84 9.88 -14.13
C GLY A 99 -4.69 11.08 -14.56
N ASN A 100 -4.37 11.69 -15.70
CA ASN A 100 -5.10 12.85 -16.21
C ASN A 100 -6.44 12.49 -16.90
N THR A 101 -6.68 11.20 -17.14
CA THR A 101 -7.88 10.72 -17.86
C THR A 101 -8.95 10.14 -16.94
N GLY A 102 -8.79 10.25 -15.62
CA GLY A 102 -9.83 9.82 -14.68
C GLY A 102 -10.02 8.30 -14.59
N ARG A 103 -8.94 7.51 -14.67
CA ARG A 103 -9.00 6.05 -14.69
C ARG A 103 -9.63 5.49 -13.41
N ARG A 104 -10.44 4.43 -13.55
CA ARG A 104 -11.08 3.71 -12.44
C ARG A 104 -10.07 2.94 -11.60
N PHE A 105 -9.05 2.36 -12.24
CA PHE A 105 -7.92 1.66 -11.64
C PHE A 105 -6.61 2.24 -12.18
N PRO A 106 -5.46 2.00 -11.54
CA PRO A 106 -4.15 2.41 -12.05
C PRO A 106 -3.95 2.09 -13.54
N TRP A 107 -4.24 0.85 -13.93
CA TRP A 107 -4.07 0.35 -15.29
C TRP A 107 -5.14 0.81 -16.30
N GLY A 108 -6.27 1.40 -15.85
CA GLY A 108 -7.35 1.84 -16.74
C GLY A 108 -8.75 1.56 -16.21
N ASN A 109 -9.70 1.36 -17.12
CA ASN A 109 -11.13 1.19 -16.77
C ASN A 109 -11.61 -0.25 -16.85
N TRP A 110 -10.72 -1.18 -17.21
CA TRP A 110 -11.05 -2.61 -17.34
C TRP A 110 -11.02 -3.32 -15.99
N ALA A 111 -11.77 -4.42 -15.91
CA ALA A 111 -11.85 -5.22 -14.70
C ALA A 111 -10.46 -5.73 -14.25
N PRO A 112 -10.20 -5.84 -12.93
CA PRO A 112 -8.94 -6.38 -12.44
C PRO A 112 -8.71 -7.83 -12.89
N ALA A 113 -7.46 -8.16 -13.21
CA ALA A 113 -7.02 -9.51 -13.53
C ALA A 113 -5.91 -9.97 -12.57
N ALA A 114 -5.70 -11.28 -12.45
CA ALA A 114 -4.76 -11.88 -11.51
C ALA A 114 -3.31 -11.40 -11.67
N ASN A 115 -2.91 -11.02 -12.90
CA ASN A 115 -1.58 -10.50 -13.20
C ASN A 115 -1.45 -8.98 -13.03
N MET A 116 -2.51 -8.29 -12.56
CA MET A 116 -2.55 -6.84 -12.39
C MET A 116 -2.60 -6.41 -10.92
N VAL A 117 -3.15 -7.24 -10.03
CA VAL A 117 -3.39 -6.85 -8.63
C VAL A 117 -3.30 -8.05 -7.69
N ASN A 118 -2.66 -7.84 -6.53
CA ASN A 118 -2.74 -8.74 -5.40
C ASN A 118 -3.94 -8.38 -4.52
N ALA A 119 -4.97 -9.24 -4.47
CA ALA A 119 -6.21 -8.99 -3.74
C ALA A 119 -6.86 -10.33 -3.34
N CYS A 120 -7.83 -10.29 -2.43
CA CYS A 120 -8.33 -11.51 -1.79
C CYS A 120 -9.07 -12.45 -2.77
N GLY A 121 -8.33 -13.46 -3.23
CA GLY A 121 -8.78 -14.58 -4.07
C GLY A 121 -9.08 -15.87 -3.29
N PRO A 122 -9.23 -17.03 -3.97
CA PRO A 122 -9.30 -18.35 -3.33
C PRO A 122 -8.15 -18.69 -2.37
N GLU A 123 -6.97 -18.13 -2.63
CA GLU A 123 -5.72 -18.27 -1.90
C GLU A 123 -5.64 -17.42 -0.61
N CYS A 124 -6.55 -16.46 -0.45
CA CYS A 124 -6.52 -15.45 0.61
C CYS A 124 -6.58 -16.07 2.02
N ALA A 125 -5.53 -15.87 2.80
CA ALA A 125 -5.38 -16.57 4.08
C ALA A 125 -6.21 -16.00 5.24
N LEU A 126 -6.54 -14.70 5.22
CA LEU A 126 -7.29 -14.04 6.31
C LEU A 126 -8.81 -14.15 6.16
N ARG A 127 -9.32 -14.36 4.95
CA ARG A 127 -10.75 -14.54 4.69
C ARG A 127 -10.97 -15.74 3.75
N PRO A 128 -10.63 -16.97 4.18
CA PRO A 128 -10.84 -18.16 3.36
C PRO A 128 -12.34 -18.28 3.03
N ARG A 129 -12.67 -18.13 1.74
CA ARG A 129 -14.05 -17.93 1.32
C ARG A 129 -14.87 -19.22 1.41
N ARG A 130 -15.96 -19.16 2.18
CA ARG A 130 -17.15 -19.98 1.94
C ARG A 130 -18.21 -19.09 1.26
N GLY A 131 -18.32 -19.17 -0.08
CA GLY A 131 -19.53 -18.72 -0.81
C GLY A 131 -19.63 -17.27 -1.33
N ARG A 132 -18.58 -16.43 -1.27
CA ARG A 132 -18.62 -15.06 -1.84
C ARG A 132 -18.06 -14.98 -3.26
N ARG A 133 -18.73 -14.26 -4.18
CA ARG A 133 -18.24 -13.95 -5.54
C ARG A 133 -16.92 -13.20 -5.50
N LEU A 134 -15.89 -13.72 -6.18
CA LEU A 134 -14.56 -13.11 -6.24
C LEU A 134 -14.60 -11.78 -7.02
N PRO A 135 -13.76 -10.80 -6.65
CA PRO A 135 -13.65 -9.52 -7.34
C PRO A 135 -12.99 -9.68 -8.72
N ARG A 136 -12.26 -10.79 -8.93
CA ARG A 136 -11.65 -11.19 -10.19
C ARG A 136 -11.72 -12.72 -10.35
N PRO A 137 -11.75 -13.26 -11.59
CA PRO A 137 -11.61 -14.69 -11.81
C PRO A 137 -10.23 -15.20 -11.37
N GLY A 138 -10.20 -16.35 -10.69
CA GLY A 138 -8.96 -17.01 -10.27
C GLY A 138 -8.24 -16.35 -9.10
N GLY A 139 -7.00 -16.80 -8.88
CA GLY A 139 -6.10 -16.35 -7.82
C GLY A 139 -4.82 -15.72 -8.39
N ASP A 140 -4.15 -14.90 -7.62
CA ASP A 140 -2.83 -14.31 -7.93
C ASP A 140 -1.69 -15.19 -7.40
N ALA A 141 -2.05 -16.29 -6.72
CA ALA A 141 -1.18 -17.25 -6.04
C ALA A 141 -0.49 -16.72 -4.77
N PHE A 142 -0.81 -15.51 -4.31
CA PHE A 142 -0.27 -14.94 -3.09
C PHE A 142 -1.30 -14.97 -1.95
N PRO A 143 -1.12 -15.81 -0.93
CA PRO A 143 -2.04 -15.90 0.20
C PRO A 143 -1.97 -14.69 1.15
N SER A 144 -1.00 -13.80 0.96
CA SER A 144 -0.71 -12.59 1.73
C SER A 144 -0.07 -11.53 0.81
N THR A 145 0.66 -10.55 1.36
CA THR A 145 1.50 -9.65 0.55
C THR A 145 2.38 -10.42 -0.45
N MET A 146 2.61 -9.81 -1.60
CA MET A 146 3.55 -10.25 -2.63
C MET A 146 4.79 -9.33 -2.64
N PRO A 147 5.91 -9.72 -3.29
CA PRO A 147 7.04 -8.81 -3.48
C PRO A 147 6.59 -7.53 -4.20
N ALA A 148 7.06 -6.38 -3.72
CA ALA A 148 6.72 -5.10 -4.30
C ALA A 148 7.21 -5.02 -5.76
N GLY A 149 6.34 -4.59 -6.67
CA GLY A 149 6.58 -4.48 -8.10
C GLY A 149 6.44 -5.77 -8.90
N ALA A 150 5.88 -6.85 -8.32
CA ALA A 150 5.77 -8.15 -9.00
C ALA A 150 4.78 -8.15 -10.18
N LEU A 151 3.71 -7.33 -10.15
CA LEU A 151 2.65 -7.33 -11.14
C LEU A 151 2.72 -6.11 -12.06
N LEU A 152 3.61 -6.18 -13.06
CA LEU A 152 3.84 -5.07 -13.99
C LEU A 152 2.61 -4.65 -14.82
N ALA A 153 1.66 -5.57 -15.07
CA ALA A 153 0.44 -5.23 -15.80
C ALA A 153 -0.52 -4.34 -15.00
N GLY A 154 -0.29 -4.20 -13.69
CA GLY A 154 -1.02 -3.29 -12.80
C GLY A 154 -0.52 -1.85 -12.79
N ALA A 155 0.48 -1.51 -13.63
CA ALA A 155 1.10 -0.20 -13.64
C ALA A 155 0.10 0.94 -13.94
N SER A 156 0.27 2.06 -13.24
CA SER A 156 -0.39 3.31 -13.57
C SER A 156 0.21 3.98 -14.80
N GLU A 157 -0.44 5.04 -15.30
CA GLU A 157 0.05 5.82 -16.44
C GLU A 157 1.46 6.39 -16.23
N CYS A 158 1.80 6.80 -15.01
CA CYS A 158 3.13 7.30 -14.67
C CYS A 158 4.14 6.18 -14.38
N GLY A 159 3.73 4.91 -14.46
CA GLY A 159 4.58 3.75 -14.22
C GLY A 159 4.71 3.33 -12.76
N ALA A 160 3.92 3.90 -11.85
CA ALA A 160 3.82 3.42 -10.48
C ALA A 160 3.11 2.06 -10.46
N LEU A 161 3.60 1.15 -9.64
CA LEU A 161 3.11 -0.22 -9.45
C LEU A 161 2.41 -0.34 -8.11
N ASP A 162 1.54 -1.34 -7.99
CA ASP A 162 0.90 -1.75 -6.74
C ASP A 162 0.10 -0.64 -6.04
N LEU A 163 -0.36 0.37 -6.78
CA LEU A 163 -1.27 1.38 -6.24
C LEU A 163 -2.66 0.79 -5.96
N ALA A 164 -3.00 -0.37 -6.51
CA ALA A 164 -4.20 -1.09 -6.13
C ALA A 164 -3.81 -2.45 -5.57
N GLY A 165 -4.38 -2.81 -4.42
CA GLY A 165 -4.12 -4.06 -3.72
C GLY A 165 -2.75 -4.14 -3.06
N ASN A 166 -2.29 -5.36 -2.78
CA ASN A 166 -1.11 -5.67 -1.99
C ASN A 166 -1.18 -5.09 -0.57
N VAL A 167 -0.89 -3.83 -0.35
CA VAL A 167 -1.19 -3.13 0.91
C VAL A 167 -1.87 -1.81 0.63
N ALA A 168 -2.87 -1.47 1.45
CA ALA A 168 -3.36 -0.11 1.51
C ALA A 168 -2.23 0.81 2.01
N GLU A 169 -2.24 2.06 1.58
CA GLU A 169 -1.10 2.95 1.79
C GLU A 169 -1.49 4.18 2.60
N TRP A 170 -0.76 4.42 3.69
CA TRP A 170 -0.86 5.66 4.45
C TRP A 170 -0.58 6.87 3.57
N VAL A 171 -1.44 7.89 3.68
CA VAL A 171 -1.24 9.22 3.10
C VAL A 171 -1.15 10.29 4.19
N ALA A 172 -0.54 11.42 3.85
CA ALA A 172 -0.60 12.62 4.66
C ALA A 172 -2.04 13.16 4.71
N THR A 173 -2.50 13.54 5.90
CA THR A 173 -3.82 14.13 6.13
C THR A 173 -3.70 15.31 7.08
N ASP A 174 -4.41 16.39 6.78
CA ASP A 174 -4.48 17.58 7.62
C ASP A 174 -5.61 17.40 8.65
N GLY A 175 -5.28 16.84 9.82
CA GLY A 175 -6.24 16.68 10.92
C GLY A 175 -6.08 15.40 11.75
N PRO A 176 -7.01 15.16 12.71
CA PRO A 176 -6.93 14.02 13.63
C PRO A 176 -7.23 12.67 12.96
N GLY A 177 -7.86 12.65 11.78
CA GLY A 177 -8.16 11.43 11.04
C GLY A 177 -6.96 10.92 10.24
N ALA A 178 -6.89 9.62 10.03
CA ALA A 178 -5.90 8.98 9.16
C ALA A 178 -6.60 8.27 8.00
N ILE A 179 -6.03 8.41 6.79
CA ILE A 179 -6.56 7.81 5.57
C ILE A 179 -5.50 6.87 5.00
N ALA A 180 -5.96 5.73 4.51
CA ALA A 180 -5.20 4.86 3.62
C ALA A 180 -5.91 4.71 2.27
N ARG A 181 -5.13 4.45 1.22
CA ARG A 181 -5.59 4.36 -0.18
C ARG A 181 -5.21 3.03 -0.83
N GLY A 182 -5.85 2.67 -1.94
CA GLY A 182 -5.45 1.56 -2.81
C GLY A 182 -5.98 0.16 -2.47
N GLY A 183 -6.38 -0.07 -1.22
CA GLY A 183 -6.79 -1.40 -0.75
C GLY A 183 -5.59 -2.35 -0.65
N GLY A 184 -5.79 -3.53 -0.07
CA GLY A 184 -4.75 -4.51 0.18
C GLY A 184 -5.11 -5.93 -0.23
N TRP A 185 -4.22 -6.87 0.06
CA TRP A 185 -4.38 -8.30 -0.25
C TRP A 185 -5.60 -8.95 0.42
N THR A 186 -6.20 -8.29 1.42
CA THR A 186 -7.42 -8.73 2.09
C THR A 186 -8.71 -8.19 1.46
N ASP A 187 -8.63 -7.26 0.52
CA ASP A 187 -9.80 -6.68 -0.13
C ASP A 187 -10.47 -7.67 -1.07
N ASP A 188 -11.74 -7.91 -0.81
CA ASP A 188 -12.54 -8.97 -1.42
C ASP A 188 -13.61 -8.40 -2.39
N ALA A 189 -13.67 -7.06 -2.49
CA ALA A 189 -14.56 -6.28 -3.34
C ALA A 189 -13.78 -5.35 -4.26
N VAL A 190 -14.23 -5.23 -5.52
CA VAL A 190 -13.57 -4.40 -6.55
C VAL A 190 -13.52 -2.92 -6.16
N ASP A 191 -14.49 -2.44 -5.38
CA ASP A 191 -14.57 -1.05 -4.94
C ASP A 191 -13.39 -0.65 -4.05
N GLY A 192 -12.85 -1.58 -3.26
CA GLY A 192 -11.66 -1.36 -2.44
C GLY A 192 -10.39 -1.08 -3.26
N LEU A 193 -10.35 -1.54 -4.52
CA LEU A 193 -9.19 -1.48 -5.42
C LEU A 193 -9.22 -0.28 -6.38
N GLN A 194 -10.27 0.54 -6.37
CA GLN A 194 -10.41 1.66 -7.29
C GLN A 194 -9.45 2.80 -6.92
N SER A 195 -9.01 3.59 -7.91
CA SER A 195 -8.10 4.73 -7.70
C SER A 195 -8.66 5.79 -6.74
N THR A 196 -9.99 5.83 -6.54
CA THR A 196 -10.71 6.72 -5.63
C THR A 196 -11.02 6.11 -4.25
N SER A 197 -10.65 4.84 -4.02
CA SER A 197 -10.93 4.11 -2.79
C SER A 197 -10.20 4.74 -1.59
N ARG A 198 -10.92 4.94 -0.49
CA ARG A 198 -10.40 5.51 0.76
C ARG A 198 -10.84 4.71 1.97
N ARG A 199 -9.89 4.45 2.86
CA ARG A 199 -10.12 3.78 4.14
C ARG A 199 -9.79 4.73 5.28
N ALA A 200 -10.80 5.13 6.05
CA ALA A 200 -10.60 5.84 7.31
C ALA A 200 -10.11 4.87 8.39
N LEU A 201 -9.09 5.28 9.13
CA LEU A 201 -8.43 4.48 10.15
C LEU A 201 -8.08 5.33 11.36
N GLU A 202 -7.90 4.65 12.49
CA GLU A 202 -7.21 5.23 13.64
C GLU A 202 -5.76 5.57 13.29
N VAL A 203 -5.24 6.69 13.79
CA VAL A 203 -3.88 7.16 13.47
C VAL A 203 -2.79 6.17 13.90
N SER A 204 -3.07 5.40 14.94
CA SER A 204 -2.19 4.36 15.49
C SER A 204 -2.42 2.98 14.88
N ALA A 205 -3.33 2.84 13.91
CA ALA A 205 -3.64 1.56 13.31
C ALA A 205 -2.38 0.91 12.72
N ARG A 206 -2.26 -0.41 12.91
CA ARG A 206 -1.19 -1.22 12.34
C ARG A 206 -1.82 -2.51 11.87
N LEU A 207 -1.93 -2.68 10.55
CA LEU A 207 -2.65 -3.79 9.95
C LEU A 207 -1.75 -4.59 9.01
N PRO A 208 -1.99 -5.90 8.84
CA PRO A 208 -1.21 -6.75 7.95
C PRO A 208 -1.41 -6.44 6.46
N ASP A 209 -2.39 -5.62 6.11
CA ASP A 209 -2.68 -5.13 4.77
C ASP A 209 -2.38 -3.64 4.61
N LEU A 210 -1.61 -3.03 5.50
CA LEU A 210 -1.40 -1.58 5.57
C LEU A 210 0.09 -1.23 5.62
N GLY A 211 0.56 -0.56 4.58
CA GLY A 211 1.91 -0.06 4.41
C GLY A 211 1.90 1.38 3.92
N PHE A 212 2.88 1.76 3.11
CA PHE A 212 3.01 3.10 2.56
C PHE A 212 4.05 3.18 1.44
N ARG A 213 4.04 4.30 0.72
CA ARG A 213 5.12 4.75 -0.17
C ARG A 213 5.45 6.22 0.09
N CYS A 214 6.59 6.71 -0.39
CA CYS A 214 7.00 8.11 -0.21
C CYS A 214 6.89 8.91 -1.51
N VAL A 215 6.84 10.23 -1.35
CA VAL A 215 6.94 11.22 -2.42
C VAL A 215 8.06 12.22 -2.13
N ALA A 216 8.71 12.72 -3.16
CA ALA A 216 9.65 13.85 -3.09
C ALA A 216 9.22 14.95 -4.05
N ASP A 217 9.41 16.21 -3.64
CA ASP A 217 9.12 17.37 -4.47
C ASP A 217 10.18 17.52 -5.57
N VAL A 218 9.76 17.98 -6.76
CA VAL A 218 10.71 18.32 -7.83
C VAL A 218 11.32 19.69 -7.49
N VAL A 219 12.63 19.74 -7.29
CA VAL A 219 13.34 21.01 -7.13
C VAL A 219 13.35 21.72 -8.49
N SER A 220 12.77 22.92 -8.56
CA SER A 220 12.95 23.80 -9.70
C SER A 220 14.40 24.31 -9.71
N GLU A 221 15.16 23.99 -10.75
CA GLU A 221 16.46 24.62 -11.04
C GLU A 221 16.30 26.11 -11.37
#